data_AF-A0A2S4Z8I0-F1
#
_entry.id   AF-A0A2S4Z8I0-F1
#
_cell.length_a   1.000
_cell.length_b   1.000
_cell.length_c   1.000
_cell.angle_alpha   90.00
_cell.angle_beta   90.00
_cell.angle_gamma   90.00
#
_symmetry.space_group_name_H-M   'P 1'
#
loop_
_entity.id
_entity.type
_entity.pdbx_description
1 polymer ?
#
loop_
_entity_poly.entity_id
_entity_poly.type
_entity_poly.pdbx_seq_one_letter_code
_entity_poly.pdbx_strand_id
1 'polypeptide(L)'
;MSVVEQYARAHVVTDADPDEDTAIPVVLRYDPEADPRSVRVGLPGTDEWTFSRTLLEQGLRAPVGTGEVRVWPCGRVGAVVEFHSARGVSVVQFESKTLLRFLRRTYLAAV
;
A
#
# COMPACT_ATOMS: atom_id res chain seq x y z
N MET A 1 10.18 14.34 14.45
CA MET A 1 9.88 12.88 14.32
C MET A 1 10.54 12.36 13.05
N SER A 2 10.86 11.06 12.92
CA SER A 2 11.62 10.57 11.76
C SER A 2 10.72 10.13 10.59
N VAL A 3 11.13 10.45 9.36
CA VAL A 3 10.48 9.94 8.15
C VAL A 3 10.74 8.42 8.05
N VAL A 4 9.70 7.67 7.73
CA VAL A 4 9.79 6.23 7.49
C VAL A 4 9.68 5.97 6.00
N GLU A 5 10.74 5.44 5.41
CA GLU A 5 10.74 4.91 4.05
C GLU A 5 10.99 3.40 4.06
N GLN A 6 10.27 2.68 3.22
CA GLN A 6 10.41 1.25 3.03
C GLN A 6 10.27 0.88 1.56
N TYR A 7 11.38 0.41 0.98
CA TYR A 7 11.37 -0.25 -0.31
C TYR A 7 10.73 -1.64 -0.17
N ALA A 8 9.80 -1.94 -1.05
CA ALA A 8 9.01 -3.16 -1.07
C ALA A 8 8.90 -3.69 -2.51
N ARG A 9 8.38 -4.91 -2.62
CA ARG A 9 7.92 -5.48 -3.88
C ARG A 9 6.41 -5.72 -3.80
N ALA A 10 5.74 -5.52 -4.92
CA ALA A 10 4.33 -5.82 -5.11
C ALA A 10 4.13 -6.50 -6.46
N HIS A 11 3.05 -7.26 -6.60
CA HIS A 11 2.65 -7.85 -7.86
C HIS A 11 1.52 -7.00 -8.45
N VAL A 12 1.60 -6.65 -9.72
CA VAL A 12 0.47 -5.99 -10.41
C VAL A 12 -0.54 -7.08 -10.73
N VAL A 13 -1.79 -6.89 -10.31
CA VAL A 13 -2.87 -7.80 -10.67
C VAL A 13 -3.41 -7.34 -12.01
N THR A 14 -3.08 -8.10 -13.06
CA THR A 14 -3.59 -7.88 -14.43
C THR A 14 -4.50 -9.05 -14.81
N ASP A 15 -5.29 -8.85 -15.86
CA ASP A 15 -6.10 -9.91 -16.49
C ASP A 15 -5.24 -10.84 -17.39
N ALA A 16 -3.92 -10.64 -17.40
CA ALA A 16 -2.97 -11.44 -18.15
C ALA A 16 -2.67 -12.77 -17.42
N ASP A 17 -1.96 -13.67 -18.11
CA ASP A 17 -1.67 -15.01 -17.61
C ASP A 17 -1.10 -14.94 -16.18
N PRO A 18 -1.66 -15.69 -15.20
CA PRO A 18 -1.19 -15.66 -13.81
C PRO A 18 0.26 -16.13 -13.64
N ASP A 19 0.87 -16.72 -14.68
CA ASP A 19 2.28 -17.09 -14.73
C ASP A 19 3.23 -15.89 -14.97
N GLU A 20 2.72 -14.72 -15.38
CA GLU A 20 3.49 -13.47 -15.45
C GLU A 20 3.51 -12.74 -14.09
N ASP A 21 3.93 -13.47 -13.06
CA ASP A 21 3.96 -13.03 -11.66
C ASP A 21 5.14 -12.05 -11.39
N THR A 22 5.15 -10.93 -12.12
CA THR A 22 6.25 -9.98 -12.12
C THR A 22 6.14 -9.00 -10.96
N ALA A 23 7.05 -9.16 -9.99
CA ALA A 23 7.15 -8.26 -8.86
C ALA A 23 7.77 -6.91 -9.24
N ILE A 24 7.00 -5.82 -9.08
CA ILE A 24 7.43 -4.44 -9.28
C ILE A 24 8.01 -3.82 -8.00
N PRO A 25 9.02 -2.94 -8.10
CA PRO A 25 9.51 -2.18 -6.94
C PRO A 25 8.48 -1.13 -6.51
N VAL A 26 8.24 -1.00 -5.21
CA VAL A 26 7.32 -0.01 -4.63
C VAL A 26 7.99 0.69 -3.46
N VAL A 27 7.71 1.98 -3.28
CA VAL A 27 8.16 2.74 -2.11
C VAL A 27 6.97 3.06 -1.21
N LEU A 28 7.04 2.64 0.06
CA LEU A 28 6.09 3.04 1.10
C LEU A 28 6.73 4.15 1.93
N ARG A 29 6.02 5.26 2.10
CA ARG A 29 6.52 6.43 2.83
C ARG A 29 5.51 6.94 3.86
N TYR A 30 6.03 7.35 5.01
CA TYR A 30 5.29 8.01 6.08
C TYR A 30 6.12 9.18 6.62
N ASP A 31 5.47 10.34 6.74
CA ASP A 31 6.08 11.57 7.20
C ASP A 31 5.19 12.18 8.30
N PRO A 32 5.53 11.97 9.59
CA PRO A 32 4.70 12.40 10.70
C PRO A 32 4.61 13.93 10.85
N GLU A 33 5.58 14.68 10.32
CA GLU A 33 5.58 16.14 10.39
C GLU A 33 4.73 16.76 9.27
N ALA A 34 4.68 16.12 8.10
CA ALA A 34 3.83 16.56 7.00
C ALA A 34 2.35 16.17 7.22
N ASP A 35 2.07 14.89 7.51
CA ASP A 35 0.74 14.42 7.87
C ASP A 35 0.82 13.08 8.64
N PRO A 36 0.58 13.09 9.97
CA PRO A 36 0.69 11.89 10.79
C PRO A 36 -0.43 10.87 10.54
N ARG A 37 -1.48 11.23 9.79
CA ARG A 37 -2.64 10.36 9.50
C ARG A 37 -2.55 9.67 8.15
N SER A 38 -1.57 10.03 7.31
CA SER A 38 -1.49 9.57 5.93
C SER A 38 -0.23 8.77 5.65
N VAL A 39 -0.34 7.81 4.75
CA VAL A 39 0.78 7.03 4.18
C VAL A 39 0.79 7.20 2.67
N ARG A 40 1.97 7.01 2.08
CA ARG A 40 2.21 7.22 0.65
C ARG A 40 2.76 5.98 0.00
N VAL A 41 2.28 5.68 -1.21
CA VAL A 41 2.68 4.52 -2.01
C VAL A 41 3.11 5.01 -3.40
N GLY A 42 4.40 4.90 -3.70
CA GLY A 42 4.97 5.20 -5.00
C GLY A 42 5.06 3.94 -5.85
N LEU A 43 4.27 3.87 -6.93
CA LEU A 43 4.33 2.82 -7.94
C LEU A 43 5.17 3.29 -9.15
N PRO A 44 5.92 2.40 -9.83
CA PRO A 44 6.66 2.77 -11.01
C PRO A 44 5.75 3.25 -12.13
N GLY A 45 6.07 4.39 -12.76
CA GLY A 45 5.33 4.91 -13.92
C GLY A 45 3.93 5.46 -13.61
N THR A 46 3.54 5.55 -12.33
CA THR A 46 2.26 6.13 -11.88
C THR A 46 2.53 7.22 -10.83
N ASP A 47 1.53 8.07 -10.58
CA ASP A 47 1.58 9.07 -9.53
C ASP A 47 1.66 8.43 -8.12
N GLU A 48 2.23 9.17 -7.16
CA GLU A 48 2.29 8.75 -5.76
C GLU A 48 0.90 8.83 -5.11
N TRP A 49 0.47 7.72 -4.51
CA TRP A 49 -0.84 7.61 -3.88
C TRP A 49 -0.77 7.94 -2.40
N THR A 50 -1.61 8.88 -1.94
CA THR A 50 -1.72 9.24 -0.52
C THR A 50 -3.07 8.81 0.03
N PHE A 51 -3.09 8.10 1.15
CA PHE A 51 -4.33 7.67 1.81
C PHE A 51 -4.11 7.45 3.31
N SER A 52 -5.21 7.25 4.04
CA SER A 52 -5.15 7.14 5.49
C SER A 52 -4.32 5.93 5.96
N ARG A 53 -3.45 6.15 6.93
CA ARG A 53 -2.74 5.08 7.66
C ARG A 53 -3.74 4.08 8.27
N THR A 54 -4.85 4.59 8.80
CA THR A 54 -5.90 3.77 9.40
C THR A 54 -6.61 2.89 8.37
N LEU A 55 -6.79 3.39 7.14
CA LEU A 55 -7.35 2.60 6.04
C LEU A 55 -6.46 1.38 5.75
N LEU A 56 -5.13 1.59 5.68
CA LEU A 56 -4.19 0.49 5.48
C LEU A 56 -4.28 -0.54 6.62
N GLU A 57 -4.31 -0.08 7.87
CA GLU A 57 -4.38 -0.99 9.03
C GLU A 57 -5.67 -1.81 9.05
N GLN A 58 -6.82 -1.17 8.80
CA GLN A 58 -8.12 -1.83 8.76
C GLN A 58 -8.19 -2.82 7.59
N GLY A 59 -7.66 -2.43 6.42
CA GLY A 59 -7.63 -3.23 5.21
C GLY A 59 -6.79 -4.50 5.31
N LEU A 60 -5.83 -4.55 6.22
CA LEU A 60 -5.09 -5.78 6.53
C LEU A 60 -5.91 -6.79 7.35
N ARG A 61 -7.04 -6.37 7.95
CA ARG A 61 -7.91 -7.22 8.77
C ARG A 61 -9.18 -7.64 8.03
N ALA A 62 -9.78 -6.74 7.26
CA ALA A 62 -11.00 -6.99 6.51
C ALA A 62 -11.09 -6.03 5.31
N PRO A 63 -11.88 -6.35 4.26
CA PRO A 63 -12.09 -5.44 3.15
C PRO A 63 -12.64 -4.08 3.60
N VAL A 64 -11.98 -3.00 3.18
CA VAL A 64 -12.37 -1.61 3.47
C VAL A 64 -11.97 -0.71 2.31
N GLY A 65 -12.66 0.42 2.13
CA GLY A 65 -12.31 1.40 1.12
C GLY A 65 -12.83 2.79 1.45
N THR A 66 -12.10 3.81 1.02
CA THR A 66 -12.50 5.22 1.13
C THR A 66 -12.05 5.97 -0.11
N GLY A 67 -13.00 6.60 -0.81
CA GLY A 67 -12.71 7.39 -2.02
C GLY A 67 -12.06 6.53 -3.11
N GLU A 68 -10.81 6.85 -3.41
CA GLU A 68 -10.03 6.28 -4.51
C GLU A 68 -9.23 5.03 -4.12
N VAL A 69 -9.22 4.63 -2.84
CA VAL A 69 -8.39 3.52 -2.36
C VAL A 69 -9.25 2.46 -1.67
N ARG A 70 -9.05 1.21 -2.05
CA ARG A 70 -9.61 0.01 -1.42
C ARG A 70 -8.48 -0.93 -0.99
N VAL A 71 -8.63 -1.56 0.18
CA VAL A 71 -7.64 -2.47 0.75
C VAL A 71 -8.34 -3.70 1.32
N TRP A 72 -7.84 -4.89 1.03
CA TRP A 72 -8.37 -6.13 1.59
C TRP A 72 -7.28 -7.21 1.75
N PRO A 73 -7.45 -8.15 2.71
CA PRO A 73 -6.58 -9.32 2.79
C PRO A 73 -6.84 -10.24 1.58
N CYS A 74 -5.76 -10.82 1.03
CA CYS A 74 -5.83 -11.76 -0.09
C CYS A 74 -4.97 -12.99 0.17
N GLY A 75 -5.63 -14.14 0.34
CA GLY A 75 -4.97 -15.39 0.75
C GLY A 75 -4.39 -15.32 2.17
N ARG A 76 -3.44 -16.22 2.47
CA ARG A 76 -2.85 -16.32 3.81
C ARG A 76 -1.79 -15.25 4.09
N VAL A 77 -1.11 -14.78 3.04
CA VAL A 77 0.12 -13.97 3.17
C VAL A 77 0.08 -12.67 2.37
N GLY A 78 -1.00 -12.40 1.64
CA GLY A 78 -1.14 -11.24 0.78
C GLY A 78 -2.18 -10.24 1.27
N ALA A 79 -2.05 -9.01 0.81
CA ALA A 79 -3.08 -8.00 0.86
C ALA A 79 -3.07 -7.23 -0.46
N VAL A 80 -4.25 -6.90 -0.95
CA VAL A 80 -4.41 -6.13 -2.18
C VAL A 80 -4.73 -4.68 -1.81
N VAL A 81 -4.10 -3.76 -2.54
CA VAL A 81 -4.44 -2.34 -2.56
C VAL A 81 -4.85 -1.99 -3.98
N GLU A 82 -6.06 -1.46 -4.11
CA GLU A 82 -6.63 -1.01 -5.36
C GLU A 82 -6.76 0.51 -5.33
N PHE A 83 -6.27 1.13 -6.40
CA PHE A 83 -6.22 2.58 -6.60
C PHE A 83 -7.05 2.97 -7.82
N HIS A 84 -7.93 3.97 -7.67
CA HIS A 84 -8.79 4.50 -8.71
C HIS A 84 -8.36 5.90 -9.11
N SER A 85 -8.06 6.09 -10.38
CA SER A 85 -7.82 7.42 -10.98
C SER A 85 -8.78 7.65 -12.14
N ALA A 86 -8.83 8.90 -12.63
CA ALA A 86 -9.51 9.22 -13.89
C ALA A 86 -8.93 8.46 -15.10
N ARG A 87 -7.68 7.97 -15.03
CA ARG A 87 -7.01 7.23 -16.10
C ARG A 87 -7.25 5.72 -16.05
N GLY A 88 -7.82 5.22 -14.96
CA GLY A 88 -8.08 3.79 -14.76
C GLY A 88 -7.79 3.31 -13.35
N VAL A 89 -7.77 1.97 -13.20
CA VAL A 89 -7.58 1.28 -11.93
C VAL A 89 -6.22 0.61 -11.91
N SER A 90 -5.50 0.72 -10.79
CA SER A 90 -4.27 -0.03 -10.53
C SER A 90 -4.49 -0.94 -9.33
N VAL A 91 -4.33 -2.24 -9.53
CA VAL A 91 -4.50 -3.25 -8.48
C VAL A 91 -3.14 -3.85 -8.19
N VAL A 92 -2.69 -3.77 -6.95
CA VAL A 92 -1.39 -4.30 -6.53
C VAL A 92 -1.52 -5.18 -5.31
N GLN A 93 -0.82 -6.31 -5.32
CA GLN A 93 -0.75 -7.23 -4.21
C GLN A 93 0.60 -7.12 -3.51
N PHE A 94 0.57 -6.96 -2.20
CA PHE A 94 1.73 -6.93 -1.32
C PHE A 94 1.77 -8.18 -0.44
N GLU A 95 2.96 -8.57 0.01
CA GLU A 95 3.07 -9.42 1.19
C GLU A 95 2.56 -8.68 2.44
N SER A 96 1.62 -9.25 3.18
CA SER A 96 1.04 -8.63 4.37
C SER A 96 2.09 -8.31 5.44
N LYS A 97 3.11 -9.15 5.60
CA LYS A 97 4.22 -8.91 6.54
C LYS A 97 4.98 -7.61 6.23
N THR A 98 5.04 -7.21 4.96
CA THR A 98 5.74 -6.02 4.51
C THR A 98 4.93 -4.76 4.87
N LEU A 99 3.61 -4.79 4.67
CA LEU A 99 2.71 -3.70 5.08
C LEU A 99 2.61 -3.58 6.61
N LEU A 100 2.54 -4.71 7.32
CA LEU A 100 2.55 -4.73 8.79
C LEU A 100 3.85 -4.16 9.37
N ARG A 101 5.01 -4.50 8.78
CA ARG A 101 6.30 -3.94 9.19
C ARG A 101 6.33 -2.43 8.99
N PHE A 102 5.84 -1.95 7.85
CA PHE A 102 5.76 -0.53 7.56
C PHE A 102 4.88 0.19 8.59
N LEU A 103 3.66 -0.30 8.84
CA LEU A 103 2.75 0.26 9.85
C LEU A 103 3.40 0.33 11.25
N ARG A 104 4.05 -0.75 11.69
CA ARG A 104 4.77 -0.75 12.98
C ARG A 104 5.82 0.36 13.05
N ARG A 105 6.60 0.56 11.98
CA ARG A 105 7.59 1.65 11.92
C ARG A 105 6.94 3.04 11.96
N THR A 106 5.78 3.21 11.32
CA THR A 106 5.05 4.50 11.38
C THR A 106 4.58 4.84 12.80
N TYR A 107 4.15 3.84 13.58
CA TYR A 107 3.74 4.04 14.97
C TYR A 107 4.92 4.33 15.89
N LEU A 108 6.09 3.72 15.65
CA LEU A 108 7.31 4.03 16.41
C LEU A 108 7.88 5.41 16.11
N ALA A 109 7.70 5.91 14.88
CA ALA A 109 8.16 7.23 14.47
C ALA A 109 7.24 8.37 14.95
N ALA A 110 6.00 8.06 15.33
CA ALA A 110 5.00 9.02 15.81
C ALA A 110 5.06 9.27 17.33
N VAL A 111 6.01 8.64 18.03
CA VAL A 111 6.28 8.80 19.47
C VAL A 111 7.36 9.84 19.71
#